data_AF-A0AAD7D3E6-F1
#
_entry.id   AF-A0AAD7D3E6-F1
#
_cell.length_a   1.000
_cell.length_b   1.000
_cell.length_c   1.000
_cell.angle_alpha   90.00
_cell.angle_beta   90.00
_cell.angle_gamma   90.00
#
_symmetry.space_group_name_H-M   'P 1'
#
loop_
_entity.id
_entity.type
_entity.pdbx_description
1 polymer ?
#
loop_
_entity_poly.entity_id
_entity_poly.type
_entity_poly.pdbx_seq_one_letter_code
_entity_poly.pdbx_strand_id
1 'polypeptide(L)'
;MSIKNIVRVLADIRTELGKEHDVKLTIAMENAELAVLAQLHEKDYTLLDSGDGIADMHALANQDILLLGESSWGVMVHLVAPPGLTISETVYQHKYDNTTGFGRRVVGMDEYAAEILREGWVG
;
A
#
# COMPACT_ATOMS: atom_id res chain seq x y z
N MET A 1 0.36 9.05 7.22
CA MET A 1 -0.35 7.78 7.46
C MET A 1 -0.26 7.42 8.91
N SER A 2 -1.40 7.25 9.60
CA SER A 2 -1.36 6.71 10.98
C SER A 2 -1.15 5.19 10.93
N ILE A 3 -0.29 4.66 11.78
CA ILE A 3 0.03 3.22 11.84
C ILE A 3 -1.20 2.37 12.19
N LYS A 4 -2.14 2.94 12.94
CA LYS A 4 -3.43 2.30 13.24
C LYS A 4 -4.23 1.99 11.97
N ASN A 5 -4.17 2.88 10.98
CA ASN A 5 -4.85 2.69 9.71
C ASN A 5 -4.16 1.62 8.84
N ILE A 6 -2.83 1.56 8.87
CA ILE A 6 -2.05 0.49 8.21
C ILE A 6 -2.45 -0.87 8.79
N VAL A 7 -2.43 -1.00 10.11
CA VAL A 7 -2.78 -2.25 10.80
C VAL A 7 -4.20 -2.68 10.50
N ARG A 8 -5.16 -1.74 10.44
CA ARG A 8 -6.55 -2.06 10.08
C ARG A 8 -6.67 -2.58 8.65
N VAL A 9 -6.08 -1.89 7.66
CA VAL A 9 -6.13 -2.32 6.26
C VAL A 9 -5.45 -3.67 6.06
N LEU A 10 -4.33 -3.92 6.74
CA LEU A 10 -3.67 -5.24 6.70
C LEU A 10 -4.54 -6.34 7.29
N ALA A 11 -5.21 -6.08 8.41
CA ALA A 11 -6.15 -7.02 9.00
C ALA A 11 -7.35 -7.29 8.08
N ASP A 12 -7.90 -6.25 7.44
CA ASP A 12 -9.01 -6.38 6.50
C ASP A 12 -8.58 -7.18 5.25
N ILE A 13 -7.43 -6.86 4.65
CA ILE A 13 -6.84 -7.61 3.53
C ILE A 13 -6.64 -9.09 3.90
N ARG A 14 -6.07 -9.39 5.07
CA ARG A 14 -5.84 -10.79 5.50
C ARG A 14 -7.13 -11.53 5.83
N THR A 15 -8.15 -10.82 6.30
CA THR A 15 -9.47 -11.40 6.63
C THR A 15 -10.25 -11.70 5.35
N GLU A 16 -10.24 -10.77 4.40
CA GLU A 16 -11.03 -10.83 3.16
C GLU A 16 -10.33 -11.60 2.03
N LEU A 17 -9.00 -11.49 1.89
CA LEU A 17 -8.20 -12.37 1.00
C LEU A 17 -7.98 -13.76 1.59
N GLY A 18 -8.48 -14.00 2.81
CA GLY A 18 -8.48 -15.30 3.46
C GLY A 18 -7.09 -15.79 3.89
N LYS A 19 -7.10 -16.67 4.89
CA LYS A 19 -5.94 -17.44 5.38
C LYS A 19 -5.25 -18.32 4.32
N GLU A 20 -5.77 -18.35 3.10
CA GLU A 20 -5.34 -19.20 1.99
C GLU A 20 -4.27 -18.55 1.11
N HIS A 21 -4.16 -17.23 1.14
CA HIS A 21 -3.14 -16.49 0.42
C HIS A 21 -2.07 -16.01 1.40
N ASP A 22 -0.83 -16.49 1.23
CA ASP A 22 0.35 -16.05 1.98
C ASP A 22 0.71 -14.61 1.57
N VAL A 23 -0.07 -13.63 2.04
CA VAL A 23 0.09 -12.21 1.72
C VAL A 23 1.40 -11.72 2.32
N LYS A 24 2.41 -11.58 1.47
CA LYS A 24 3.71 -11.02 1.84
C LYS A 24 3.60 -9.52 1.98
N LEU A 25 3.86 -9.03 3.19
CA LEU A 25 3.89 -7.61 3.48
C LEU A 25 5.26 -7.04 3.14
N THR A 26 5.31 -6.11 2.19
CA THR A 26 6.51 -5.34 1.89
C THR A 26 6.31 -3.89 2.31
N ILE A 27 7.20 -3.39 3.17
CA ILE A 27 7.18 -2.00 3.65
C ILE A 27 8.42 -1.31 3.10
N ALA A 28 8.22 -0.18 2.44
CA ALA A 28 9.30 0.74 2.09
C ALA A 28 9.08 2.04 2.86
N MET A 29 10.16 2.57 3.42
CA MET A 29 10.17 3.86 4.09
C MET A 29 11.40 4.63 3.62
N GLU A 30 11.22 5.86 3.17
CA GLU A 30 12.34 6.77 2.97
C GLU A 30 12.87 7.16 4.35
N ASN A 31 13.99 6.56 4.78
CA ASN A 31 14.54 6.62 6.13
C ASN A 31 13.63 5.97 7.18
N ALA A 32 13.68 4.64 7.26
CA ALA A 32 12.88 3.88 8.22
C ALA A 32 13.20 4.29 9.67
N GLU A 33 12.21 4.85 10.37
CA GLU A 33 12.34 5.18 11.78
C GLU A 33 11.93 3.98 12.65
N LEU A 34 12.84 3.48 13.49
CA LEU A 34 12.58 2.33 14.37
C LEU A 34 11.35 2.52 15.27
N ALA A 35 11.07 3.77 15.71
CA ALA A 35 9.90 4.09 16.52
C ALA A 35 8.57 3.88 15.77
N VAL A 36 8.56 4.06 14.46
CA VAL A 36 7.40 3.79 13.59
C VAL A 36 7.25 2.29 13.38
N LEU A 37 8.34 1.59 13.04
CA LEU A 37 8.32 0.13 12.87
C LEU A 37 7.94 -0.62 14.16
N ALA A 38 8.28 -0.07 15.33
CA ALA A 38 7.92 -0.64 16.63
C ALA A 38 6.40 -0.69 16.84
N GLN A 39 5.64 0.24 16.25
CA GLN A 39 4.18 0.32 16.37
C GLN A 39 3.44 -0.66 15.43
N LEU A 40 4.14 -1.31 14.50
CA LEU A 40 3.57 -2.40 13.71
C LEU A 40 3.46 -3.65 14.57
N HIS A 41 2.24 -4.13 14.78
CA HIS A 41 1.99 -5.33 15.58
C HIS A 41 2.47 -6.60 14.86
N GLU A 42 2.41 -6.61 13.53
CA GLU A 42 2.95 -7.68 12.68
C GLU A 42 4.43 -7.43 12.40
N LYS A 43 5.25 -8.43 12.70
CA LYS A 43 6.71 -8.42 12.46
C LYS A 43 7.13 -9.23 11.24
N ASP A 44 6.18 -9.89 10.59
CA ASP A 44 6.41 -10.65 9.37
C ASP A 44 6.21 -9.74 8.15
N TYR A 45 7.24 -8.94 7.88
CA TYR A 45 7.32 -8.05 6.73
C TYR A 45 8.74 -8.01 6.17
N THR A 46 8.85 -7.71 4.88
CA THR A 46 10.12 -7.36 4.24
C THR A 46 10.29 -5.84 4.29
N LEU A 47 11.41 -5.37 4.86
CA LEU A 47 11.80 -3.96 4.81
C LEU A 47 12.69 -3.71 3.58
N LEU A 48 12.29 -2.78 2.73
CA LEU A 48 13.12 -2.27 1.64
C LEU A 48 13.79 -0.97 2.09
N ASP A 49 15.09 -1.06 2.40
CA ASP A 49 15.97 0.05 2.77
C ASP A 49 17.41 -0.33 2.42
N SER A 50 17.67 -0.54 1.13
CA SER A 50 18.98 -1.03 0.64
C SER A 50 20.01 0.08 0.45
N GLY A 51 19.57 1.35 0.53
CA GLY A 51 20.33 2.53 0.16
C GLY A 51 20.29 2.84 -1.35
N ASP A 52 19.77 1.95 -2.19
CA ASP A 52 19.44 2.21 -3.58
C ASP A 52 17.93 2.48 -3.73
N GLY A 53 17.58 3.77 -3.64
CA GLY A 53 16.18 4.18 -3.70
C GLY A 53 15.47 3.75 -4.99
N ILE A 54 16.17 3.71 -6.14
CA ILE A 54 15.53 3.34 -7.41
C ILE A 54 15.21 1.84 -7.41
N ALA A 55 16.14 1.00 -6.95
CA ALA A 55 15.91 -0.43 -6.83
C ALA A 55 14.76 -0.74 -5.84
N ASP A 56 14.76 -0.06 -4.68
CA ASP A 56 13.72 -0.21 -3.67
C ASP A 56 12.35 0.25 -4.19
N MET A 57 12.31 1.32 -4.99
CA MET A 57 11.08 1.79 -5.66
C MET A 57 10.51 0.74 -6.60
N HIS A 58 11.35 0.13 -7.45
CA HIS A 58 10.90 -0.90 -8.38
C HIS A 58 10.42 -2.17 -7.67
N ALA A 59 11.14 -2.59 -6.62
CA ALA A 59 10.74 -3.72 -5.79
C ALA A 59 9.40 -3.46 -5.08
N LEU A 60 9.18 -2.23 -4.60
CA LEU A 60 7.91 -1.83 -4.01
C LEU A 60 6.80 -1.72 -5.05
N ALA A 61 7.06 -1.21 -6.24
CA ALA A 61 6.03 -1.03 -7.27
C ALA A 61 5.49 -2.37 -7.79
N ASN A 62 6.29 -3.43 -7.76
CA ASN A 62 5.93 -4.76 -8.26
C ASN A 62 5.06 -5.58 -7.30
N GLN A 63 4.20 -4.93 -6.51
CA GLN A 63 3.26 -5.58 -5.59
C GLN A 63 1.83 -5.49 -6.14
N ASP A 64 1.02 -6.52 -5.88
CA ASP A 64 -0.38 -6.56 -6.35
C ASP A 64 -1.25 -5.49 -5.67
N ILE A 65 -0.96 -5.18 -4.41
CA ILE A 65 -1.60 -4.13 -3.62
C ILE A 65 -0.52 -3.19 -3.07
N LEU A 66 -0.72 -1.89 -3.27
CA LEU A 66 0.12 -0.84 -2.71
C LEU A 66 -0.66 -0.05 -1.69
N LEU A 67 -0.15 0.03 -0.46
CA LEU A 67 -0.68 0.92 0.58
C LEU A 67 0.25 2.12 0.72
N LEU A 68 -0.17 3.29 0.24
CA LEU A 68 0.70 4.46 0.11
C LEU A 68 0.23 5.63 0.99
N GLY A 69 1.14 6.11 1.83
CA GLY A 69 0.99 7.40 2.50
C GLY A 69 1.11 8.57 1.53
N GLU A 70 0.68 9.74 1.96
CA GLU A 70 0.86 10.97 1.18
C GLU A 70 2.34 11.38 1.07
N SER A 71 3.03 10.91 0.03
CA SER A 71 4.40 11.31 -0.31
C SER A 71 4.59 11.36 -1.83
N SER A 72 5.46 12.26 -2.31
CA SER A 72 5.91 12.27 -3.70
C SER A 72 6.56 10.94 -4.11
N TRP A 73 7.20 10.26 -3.15
CA TRP A 73 7.74 8.91 -3.36
C TRP A 73 6.64 7.90 -3.68
N GLY A 74 5.53 7.92 -2.94
CA GLY A 74 4.38 7.06 -3.20
C GLY A 74 3.78 7.28 -4.58
N VAL A 75 3.69 8.53 -5.04
CA VAL A 75 3.23 8.85 -6.40
C VAL A 75 4.16 8.25 -7.46
N MET A 76 5.49 8.33 -7.26
CA MET A 76 6.46 7.74 -8.18
C MET A 76 6.39 6.20 -8.22
N VAL A 77 6.25 5.55 -7.06
CA VAL A 77 6.05 4.09 -6.97
C VAL A 77 4.80 3.68 -7.75
N HIS A 78 3.70 4.41 -7.57
CA HIS A 78 2.46 4.13 -8.28
C HIS A 78 2.59 4.30 -9.81
N LEU A 79 3.32 5.33 -10.27
CA LEU A 79 3.53 5.59 -11.69
C LEU A 79 4.26 4.46 -12.43
N VAL A 80 5.16 3.74 -11.75
CA VAL A 80 5.93 2.63 -12.34
C VAL A 80 5.34 1.26 -12.00
N ALA A 81 4.22 1.21 -11.27
CA ALA A 81 3.58 -0.03 -10.87
C ALA A 81 2.79 -0.64 -12.04
N PRO A 82 2.85 -1.98 -12.22
CA PRO A 82 1.98 -2.69 -13.16
C PRO A 82 0.50 -2.62 -12.73
N PRO A 83 -0.45 -3.13 -13.54
CA PRO A 83 -1.85 -3.27 -13.14
C PRO A 83 -2.02 -3.90 -11.75
N GLY A 84 -3.04 -3.48 -11.01
CA GLY A 84 -3.28 -3.90 -9.61
C GLY A 84 -4.07 -2.84 -8.84
N LEU A 85 -3.92 -2.82 -7.51
CA LEU A 85 -4.62 -1.89 -6.62
C LEU A 85 -3.65 -0.98 -5.86
N THR A 86 -3.95 0.31 -5.80
CA THR A 86 -3.31 1.28 -4.91
C THR A 86 -4.35 1.85 -3.95
N ILE A 87 -4.12 1.68 -2.65
CA ILE A 87 -4.89 2.27 -1.57
C ILE A 87 -4.08 3.44 -1.01
N SER A 88 -4.59 4.66 -1.17
CA SER A 88 -3.92 5.87 -0.66
C SER A 88 -4.55 6.37 0.63
N GLU A 89 -3.74 6.88 1.56
CA GLU A 89 -4.21 7.47 2.83
C GLU A 89 -5.30 8.51 2.63
N THR A 90 -5.15 9.36 1.61
CA THR A 90 -6.13 10.38 1.26
C THR A 90 -6.38 10.34 -0.23
N VAL A 91 -7.63 10.52 -0.63
CA VAL A 91 -7.97 10.81 -2.02
C VAL A 91 -7.86 12.31 -2.25
N TYR A 92 -6.61 12.80 -2.30
CA TYR A 92 -6.36 13.92 -3.19
C TYR A 92 -6.25 13.35 -4.60
N GLN A 93 -7.42 13.00 -5.18
CA GLN A 93 -7.53 12.34 -6.49
C GLN A 93 -6.61 12.99 -7.53
N HIS A 94 -6.48 14.32 -7.49
CA HIS A 94 -5.58 15.10 -8.36
C HIS A 94 -4.10 14.69 -8.39
N LYS A 95 -3.54 14.09 -7.32
CA LYS A 95 -2.16 13.57 -7.35
C LYS A 95 -2.02 12.32 -8.23
N TYR A 96 -3.13 11.60 -8.46
CA TYR A 96 -3.17 10.33 -9.18
C TYR A 96 -4.03 10.38 -10.46
N ASP A 97 -4.77 11.47 -10.71
CA ASP A 97 -5.68 11.64 -11.86
C ASP A 97 -5.00 11.41 -13.22
N ASN A 98 -3.68 11.62 -13.30
CA ASN A 98 -2.87 11.41 -14.51
C ASN A 98 -1.88 10.23 -14.39
N THR A 99 -1.98 9.42 -13.34
CA THR A 99 -1.01 8.36 -13.05
C THR A 99 -1.56 6.96 -13.28
N THR A 100 -2.84 6.84 -13.65
CA THR A 100 -3.53 5.57 -13.97
C THR A 100 -3.08 4.92 -15.29
N GLY A 101 -1.94 5.35 -15.85
CA GLY A 101 -1.48 5.05 -17.21
C GLY A 101 -1.28 3.57 -17.53
N PHE A 102 -1.30 2.68 -16.54
CA PHE A 102 -1.15 1.24 -16.71
C PHE A 102 -2.36 0.41 -16.25
N GLY A 103 -3.53 1.03 -16.05
CA GLY A 103 -4.73 0.29 -15.63
C GLY A 103 -4.72 -0.15 -14.16
N ARG A 104 -3.83 0.43 -13.35
CA ARG A 104 -3.81 0.25 -11.89
C ARG A 104 -4.91 1.09 -11.25
N ARG A 105 -5.82 0.46 -10.50
CA ARG A 105 -6.92 1.14 -9.80
C ARG A 105 -6.36 1.89 -8.59
N VAL A 106 -6.82 3.12 -8.37
CA VAL A 106 -6.52 3.91 -7.18
C VAL A 106 -7.79 4.13 -6.40
N VAL A 107 -7.75 3.88 -5.09
CA VAL A 107 -8.86 4.15 -4.17
C VAL A 107 -8.37 4.86 -2.92
N GLY A 108 -9.21 5.72 -2.37
CA GLY A 108 -9.03 6.22 -1.02
C GLY A 108 -9.15 5.12 0.01
N MET A 109 -8.40 5.23 1.11
CA MET A 109 -8.56 4.31 2.23
C MET A 109 -9.98 4.32 2.82
N ASP A 110 -10.61 5.51 2.91
CA ASP A 110 -11.99 5.63 3.39
C ASP A 110 -13.00 4.99 2.43
N GLU A 111 -12.75 5.10 1.12
CA GLU A 111 -13.55 4.45 0.07
C GLU A 111 -13.37 2.93 0.13
N TYR A 112 -12.13 2.45 0.22
CA TYR A 112 -11.80 1.03 0.34
C TYR A 112 -12.44 0.38 1.57
N ALA A 113 -12.35 1.04 2.73
CA ALA A 113 -12.99 0.56 3.95
C ALA A 113 -14.52 0.51 3.82
N ALA A 114 -15.13 1.48 3.14
CA ALA A 114 -16.57 1.49 2.90
C ALA A 114 -17.01 0.43 1.87
N GLU A 115 -16.21 0.17 0.83
CA GLU A 115 -16.46 -0.86 -0.19
C GLU A 115 -16.39 -2.27 0.40
N ILE A 116 -15.35 -2.59 1.15
CA ILE A 116 -15.23 -3.89 1.85
C ILE A 116 -16.42 -4.14 2.77
N LEU A 117 -16.79 -3.14 3.57
CA LEU A 117 -17.90 -3.27 4.53
C LEU A 117 -19.28 -3.38 3.85
N ARG A 118 -19.42 -2.96 2.59
CA ARG A 118 -20.70 -3.01 1.84
C ARG A 118 -20.88 -4.24 0.99
N GLU A 119 -19.83 -4.70 0.30
CA GLU A 119 -20.00 -5.65 -0.81
C GLU A 119 -19.32 -7.00 -0.58
N GLY A 120 -18.42 -7.11 0.41
CA GLY A 120 -17.43 -8.19 0.43
C GLY A 120 -16.45 -8.02 -0.75
N TRP A 121 -15.20 -8.42 -0.59
CA TRP A 121 -14.19 -8.17 -1.61
C TRP A 121 -14.51 -8.91 -2.93
N VAL A 122 -14.66 -8.18 -4.04
CA VAL A 122 -14.93 -8.75 -5.38
C VAL A 122 -13.84 -8.35 -6.37
N GLY A 123 -12.69 -9.04 -6.31
CA GLY A 123 -11.72 -9.13 -7.42
C GLY A 123 -10.64 -8.07 -7.49
#